data_AF-A0AAV5HBW0-F1
#
_entry.id   AF-A0AAV5HBW0-F1
#
_cell.length_a   1.000
_cell.length_b   1.000
_cell.length_c   1.000
_cell.angle_alpha   90.00
_cell.angle_beta   90.00
_cell.angle_gamma   90.00
#
_symmetry.space_group_name_H-M   'P 1'
#
loop_
_entity.id
_entity.type
_entity.pdbx_description
1 polymer ?
#
loop_
_entity_poly.entity_id
_entity_poly.type
_entity_poly.pdbx_seq_one_letter_code
_entity_poly.pdbx_strand_id
1 'polypeptide(L)'
;MTNTIYIHQPEKTVSFIWLPNFLFEAPTFTPLSNEAKVLYAFILCRTDLSRKNGWADEYGRIYLYYPINEVVELLHCGRQKAVNTLRELQYAELIDIRKQGCGKPNRIYPKSYEAVPNTDFKKSDYGTPEG
;
A
#
# COMPACT_ATOMS: atom_id res chain seq x y z
N MET A 1 -19.40 1.90 41.05
CA MET A 1 -19.38 3.10 40.19
C MET A 1 -18.36 2.85 39.10
N THR A 2 -18.80 2.65 37.85
CA THR A 2 -17.91 2.43 36.70
C THR A 2 -17.33 3.78 36.27
N ASN A 3 -16.03 3.99 36.55
CA ASN A 3 -15.31 5.15 36.02
C ASN A 3 -15.21 5.01 34.50
N THR A 4 -15.99 5.82 33.80
CA THR A 4 -15.90 5.95 32.34
C THR A 4 -14.66 6.81 32.06
N ILE A 5 -13.60 6.20 31.57
CA ILE A 5 -12.38 6.90 31.19
C ILE A 5 -12.62 7.51 29.81
N TYR A 6 -12.84 8.83 29.76
CA TYR A 6 -12.87 9.57 28.51
C TYR A 6 -11.45 9.70 27.95
N ILE A 7 -11.30 9.51 26.64
CA ILE A 7 -10.04 9.78 25.95
C ILE A 7 -9.87 11.31 25.92
N HIS A 8 -9.09 11.85 26.85
CA HIS A 8 -8.67 13.25 26.81
C HIS A 8 -7.67 13.41 25.65
N GLN A 9 -8.05 14.16 24.63
CA GLN A 9 -7.22 14.42 23.46
C GLN A 9 -6.11 15.42 23.82
N PRO A 10 -4.81 15.05 23.75
CA PRO A 10 -3.75 16.02 23.88
C PRO A 10 -3.73 16.95 22.65
N GLU A 11 -3.38 18.22 22.86
CA GLU A 11 -2.99 19.16 21.79
C GLU A 11 -1.67 18.71 21.14
N LYS A 12 -1.74 17.67 20.32
CA LYS A 12 -0.72 17.34 19.32
C LYS A 12 -1.43 17.29 17.99
N THR A 13 -0.81 17.84 16.96
CA THR A 13 -1.23 17.67 15.57
C THR A 13 -1.17 16.19 15.22
N VAL A 14 -2.26 15.46 15.46
CA VAL A 14 -2.34 14.05 15.12
C VAL A 14 -2.56 13.97 13.61
N SER A 15 -1.66 13.26 12.92
CA SER A 15 -1.89 12.86 11.54
C SER A 15 -2.57 11.50 11.53
N PHE A 16 -3.63 11.38 10.75
CA PHE A 16 -4.40 10.14 10.60
C PHE A 16 -4.20 9.58 9.20
N ILE A 17 -4.24 8.26 9.10
CA ILE A 17 -4.22 7.55 7.83
C ILE A 17 -5.56 6.88 7.65
N TRP A 18 -6.18 7.15 6.51
CA TRP A 18 -7.47 6.59 6.15
C TRP A 18 -7.25 5.22 5.53
N LEU A 19 -7.84 4.20 6.14
CA LEU A 19 -7.83 2.84 5.62
C LEU A 19 -9.13 2.59 4.86
N PRO A 20 -9.10 2.36 3.53
CA PRO A 20 -10.32 2.18 2.76
C PRO A 20 -11.11 0.92 3.17
N ASN A 21 -12.40 1.08 3.48
CA ASN A 21 -13.27 -0.01 3.92
C ASN A 21 -13.41 -1.13 2.87
N PHE A 22 -13.33 -0.80 1.58
CA PHE A 22 -13.45 -1.78 0.49
C PHE A 22 -12.40 -2.90 0.60
N LEU A 23 -11.25 -2.66 1.24
CA LEU A 23 -10.21 -3.66 1.48
C LEU A 23 -10.69 -4.78 2.42
N PHE A 24 -11.76 -4.54 3.17
CA PHE A 24 -12.37 -5.50 4.10
C PHE A 24 -13.71 -6.01 3.59
N GLU A 25 -14.46 -5.19 2.86
CA GLU A 25 -15.82 -5.49 2.41
C GLU A 25 -15.85 -6.28 1.10
N ALA A 26 -14.96 -5.99 0.15
CA ALA A 26 -15.00 -6.63 -1.15
C ALA A 26 -14.30 -8.01 -1.12
N PRO A 27 -14.96 -9.09 -1.59
CA PRO A 27 -14.38 -10.44 -1.63
C PRO A 27 -13.03 -10.52 -2.35
N THR A 28 -12.84 -9.70 -3.39
CA THR A 28 -11.60 -9.61 -4.17
C THR A 28 -10.38 -9.27 -3.31
N PHE A 29 -10.56 -8.49 -2.24
CA PHE A 29 -9.48 -8.01 -1.37
C PHE A 29 -9.44 -8.71 -0.01
N THR A 30 -10.40 -9.58 0.29
CA THR A 30 -10.39 -10.40 1.51
C THR A 30 -9.08 -11.20 1.69
N PRO A 31 -8.47 -11.78 0.63
CA PRO A 31 -7.24 -12.57 0.78
C PRO A 31 -5.96 -11.76 1.09
N LEU A 32 -6.03 -10.41 0.99
CA LEU A 32 -4.92 -9.53 1.31
C LEU A 32 -4.56 -9.62 2.79
N SER A 33 -3.27 -9.69 3.08
CA SER A 33 -2.75 -9.52 4.43
C SER A 33 -3.10 -8.15 5.01
N ASN A 34 -3.24 -8.08 6.34
CA ASN A 34 -3.46 -6.79 7.01
C ASN A 34 -2.31 -5.82 6.75
N GLU A 35 -1.07 -6.32 6.67
CA GLU A 35 0.09 -5.49 6.32
C GLU A 35 -0.05 -4.89 4.91
N ALA A 36 -0.57 -5.65 3.93
CA ALA A 36 -0.82 -5.13 2.59
C ALA A 36 -1.90 -4.05 2.59
N LYS A 37 -3.00 -4.26 3.30
CA LYS A 37 -4.07 -3.26 3.45
C LYS A 37 -3.55 -1.96 4.06
N VAL A 38 -2.76 -2.08 5.14
CA VAL A 38 -2.10 -0.94 5.79
C VAL A 38 -1.13 -0.25 4.82
N LEU A 39 -0.26 -1.00 4.15
CA LEU A 39 0.69 -0.44 3.18
C LEU A 39 -0.02 0.32 2.05
N TYR A 40 -1.15 -0.19 1.56
CA TYR A 40 -1.94 0.50 0.54
C TYR A 40 -2.48 1.85 1.04
N ALA A 41 -2.92 1.96 2.29
CA ALA A 41 -3.33 3.25 2.87
C ALA A 41 -2.17 4.26 2.94
N PHE A 42 -0.97 3.82 3.30
CA PHE A 42 0.24 4.67 3.25
C PHE A 42 0.57 5.11 1.82
N ILE A 43 0.44 4.21 0.84
CA ILE A 43 0.63 4.51 -0.59
C ILE A 43 -0.37 5.58 -1.04
N LEU A 44 -1.65 5.48 -0.68
CA LEU A 44 -2.66 6.49 -1.01
C LEU A 44 -2.32 7.86 -0.42
N CYS A 45 -1.97 7.93 0.87
CA CYS A 45 -1.56 9.17 1.52
C CYS A 45 -0.35 9.81 0.82
N ARG A 46 0.66 8.99 0.46
CA ARG A 46 1.83 9.48 -0.25
C ARG A 46 1.52 9.89 -1.70
N THR A 47 0.51 9.30 -2.32
CA THR A 47 0.04 9.67 -3.67
C THR A 47 -0.47 11.11 -3.68
N ASP A 48 -1.19 11.52 -2.64
CA ASP A 48 -1.67 12.90 -2.52
C ASP A 48 -0.51 13.89 -2.39
N LEU A 49 0.55 13.51 -1.65
CA LEU A 49 1.79 14.29 -1.59
C LEU A 49 2.49 14.34 -2.96
N SER A 50 2.58 13.20 -3.64
CA SER A 50 3.17 13.08 -4.97
C SER A 50 2.46 13.97 -5.99
N ARG A 51 1.12 14.01 -5.94
CA ARG A 51 0.29 14.89 -6.76
C ARG A 51 0.62 16.36 -6.50
N LYS A 52 0.74 16.77 -5.23
CA LYS A 52 1.12 18.15 -4.85
C LYS A 52 2.52 18.52 -5.33
N ASN A 53 3.44 17.55 -5.36
CA ASN A 53 4.81 17.74 -5.83
C ASN A 53 4.97 17.66 -7.35
N GLY A 54 3.89 17.44 -8.11
CA GLY A 54 3.93 17.33 -9.57
C GLY A 54 4.59 16.05 -10.08
N TRP A 55 4.63 14.98 -9.28
CA TRP A 55 5.19 13.69 -9.69
C TRP A 55 4.16 12.92 -10.53
N ALA A 56 4.06 13.32 -11.79
CA ALA A 56 3.21 12.71 -12.81
C ALA A 56 4.06 12.30 -14.02
N ASP A 57 3.65 11.24 -14.71
CA ASP A 57 4.24 10.92 -16.01
C ASP A 57 3.65 11.80 -17.14
N GLU A 58 4.13 11.57 -18.37
CA GLU A 58 3.71 12.31 -19.58
C GLU A 58 2.20 12.18 -19.87
N TYR A 59 1.53 11.19 -19.30
CA TYR A 59 0.09 10.94 -19.44
C TYR A 59 -0.71 11.46 -18.24
N GLY A 60 -0.08 12.20 -17.33
CA GLY A 60 -0.71 12.72 -16.11
C GLY A 60 -0.94 11.68 -15.02
N ARG A 61 -0.37 10.46 -15.15
CA ARG A 61 -0.51 9.42 -14.11
C ARG A 61 0.45 9.70 -12.97
N ILE A 62 -0.11 9.87 -11.78
CA ILE A 62 0.67 10.07 -10.56
C ILE A 62 1.45 8.79 -10.24
N TYR A 63 2.74 8.96 -9.96
CA TYR A 63 3.58 7.88 -9.47
C TYR A 63 4.25 8.31 -8.17
N LEU A 64 4.74 7.34 -7.41
CA LEU A 64 5.56 7.58 -6.23
C LEU A 64 6.77 6.64 -6.20
N TYR A 65 7.73 6.98 -5.35
CA TYR A 65 8.86 6.12 -5.01
C TYR A 65 8.66 5.60 -3.60
N TYR A 66 8.72 4.28 -3.44
CA TYR A 66 8.65 3.62 -2.14
C TYR A 66 9.78 2.58 -2.08
N PRO A 67 10.97 2.97 -1.61
CA PRO A 67 12.11 2.06 -1.52
C PRO A 67 11.80 0.94 -0.52
N ILE A 68 12.33 -0.25 -0.77
CA ILE A 68 12.01 -1.42 0.04
C ILE A 68 12.41 -1.25 1.52
N ASN A 69 13.47 -0.50 1.80
CA ASN A 69 13.91 -0.21 3.16
C ASN A 69 12.87 0.61 3.92
N GLU A 70 12.18 1.54 3.24
CA GLU A 70 11.10 2.31 3.86
C GLU A 70 9.88 1.44 4.14
N VAL A 71 9.58 0.45 3.30
CA VAL A 71 8.52 -0.55 3.60
C VAL A 71 8.90 -1.41 4.80
N VAL A 72 10.17 -1.83 4.88
CA VAL A 72 10.72 -2.60 6.01
C VAL A 72 10.58 -1.83 7.32
N GLU A 73 10.97 -0.56 7.31
CA GLU A 73 10.85 0.34 8.47
C GLU A 73 9.40 0.58 8.84
N LEU A 74 8.54 0.86 7.84
CA LEU A 74 7.12 1.14 8.05
C LEU A 74 6.36 -0.05 8.67
N LEU A 75 6.61 -1.25 8.16
CA LEU A 75 5.90 -2.46 8.56
C LEU A 75 6.63 -3.26 9.66
N HIS A 76 7.80 -2.79 10.10
CA HIS A 76 8.68 -3.48 11.04
C HIS A 76 8.89 -4.97 10.69
N CYS A 77 9.19 -5.25 9.41
CA CYS A 77 9.26 -6.61 8.91
C CYS A 77 10.56 -6.91 8.14
N GLY A 78 10.91 -8.18 8.00
CA GLY A 78 12.06 -8.58 7.19
C GLY A 78 11.89 -8.20 5.72
N ARG A 79 13.00 -7.96 5.02
CA ARG A 79 13.03 -7.56 3.60
C ARG A 79 12.16 -8.45 2.70
N GLN A 80 12.22 -9.78 2.91
CA GLN A 80 11.44 -10.72 2.12
C GLN A 80 9.92 -10.51 2.31
N LYS A 81 9.47 -10.28 3.55
CA LYS A 81 8.08 -9.98 3.85
C LYS A 81 7.66 -8.66 3.19
N ALA A 82 8.46 -7.60 3.29
CA ALA A 82 8.19 -6.32 2.65
C ALA A 82 8.04 -6.45 1.12
N VAL A 83 8.90 -7.24 0.47
CA VAL A 83 8.83 -7.50 -0.97
C VAL A 83 7.55 -8.26 -1.31
N ASN A 84 7.21 -9.27 -0.51
CA ASN A 84 5.99 -10.06 -0.71
C ASN A 84 4.73 -9.22 -0.48
N THR A 85 4.71 -8.30 0.48
CA THR A 85 3.59 -7.38 0.71
C THR A 85 3.35 -6.45 -0.48
N LEU A 86 4.42 -5.89 -1.08
CA LEU A 86 4.30 -5.10 -2.32
C LEU A 86 3.80 -5.95 -3.50
N ARG A 87 4.29 -7.18 -3.63
CA ARG A 87 3.81 -8.11 -4.66
C ARG A 87 2.33 -8.45 -4.47
N GLU A 88 1.89 -8.66 -3.24
CA GLU A 88 0.49 -8.93 -2.91
C GLU A 88 -0.44 -7.80 -3.41
N LEU A 89 -0.03 -6.54 -3.20
CA LEU A 89 -0.74 -5.38 -3.74
C LEU A 89 -0.70 -5.29 -5.27
N GLN A 90 0.42 -5.68 -5.89
CA GLN A 90 0.55 -5.72 -7.34
C GLN A 90 -0.36 -6.79 -7.96
N TYR A 91 -0.44 -7.98 -7.34
CA TYR A 91 -1.32 -9.06 -7.79
C TYR A 91 -2.80 -8.73 -7.61
N ALA A 92 -3.15 -8.00 -6.55
CA ALA A 92 -4.51 -7.48 -6.36
C ALA A 92 -4.82 -6.26 -7.27
N GLU A 93 -3.91 -5.91 -8.17
CA GLU A 93 -3.99 -4.78 -9.09
C GLU A 93 -4.21 -3.41 -8.43
N LEU A 94 -3.95 -3.28 -7.13
CA LEU A 94 -4.04 -2.01 -6.40
C LEU A 94 -2.86 -1.09 -6.71
N ILE A 95 -1.74 -1.65 -7.17
CA ILE A 95 -0.56 -0.91 -7.62
C ILE A 95 0.03 -1.52 -8.89
N ASP A 96 0.71 -0.70 -9.69
CA ASP A 96 1.61 -1.13 -10.76
C ASP A 96 3.04 -0.65 -10.47
N ILE A 97 4.03 -1.54 -10.58
CA ILE A 97 5.44 -1.24 -10.30
C ILE A 97 6.22 -1.31 -11.61
N ARG A 98 6.71 -0.15 -12.08
CA ARG A 98 7.48 -0.04 -13.32
C ARG A 98 8.95 0.23 -13.04
N LYS A 99 9.80 -0.62 -13.62
CA LYS A 99 11.26 -0.45 -13.61
C LYS A 99 11.65 0.66 -14.59
N GLN A 100 12.54 1.55 -14.17
CA GLN A 100 13.01 2.69 -14.98
C GLN A 100 14.36 2.45 -15.69
N GLY A 101 14.97 1.28 -15.48
CA GLY A 101 16.33 0.96 -15.96
C GLY A 101 17.37 0.95 -14.83
N CYS A 102 18.64 0.76 -15.20
CA CYS A 102 19.73 0.57 -14.23
C CYS A 102 19.92 1.80 -13.32
N GLY A 103 20.03 1.53 -12.01
CA GLY A 103 20.33 2.55 -10.99
C GLY A 103 19.17 3.50 -10.63
N LYS A 104 18.03 3.44 -11.32
CA LYS A 104 16.86 4.27 -11.02
C LYS A 104 15.87 3.50 -10.12
N PRO A 105 15.24 4.17 -9.14
CA PRO A 105 14.21 3.55 -8.32
C PRO A 105 13.00 3.15 -9.18
N ASN A 106 12.24 2.15 -8.73
CA ASN A 106 11.00 1.77 -9.41
C ASN A 106 9.91 2.82 -9.16
N ARG A 107 9.15 3.16 -10.20
CA ARG A 107 7.93 3.96 -10.06
C ARG A 107 6.77 3.06 -9.67
N ILE A 108 6.06 3.44 -8.61
CA ILE A 108 4.82 2.79 -8.19
C ILE A 108 3.66 3.69 -8.61
N TYR A 109 2.71 3.12 -9.35
CA TYR A 109 1.48 3.75 -9.79
C TYR A 109 0.32 3.14 -9.00
N PRO A 110 -0.24 3.84 -8.01
CA PRO A 110 -1.47 3.42 -7.34
C PRO A 110 -2.64 3.41 -8.32
N LYS A 111 -3.50 2.39 -8.23
CA LYS A 111 -4.75 2.31 -9.00
C LYS A 111 -5.94 2.55 -8.08
N SER A 112 -7.02 3.14 -8.63
CA SER A 112 -8.30 3.20 -7.92
C SER A 112 -8.93 1.80 -7.89
N TYR A 113 -9.66 1.48 -6.83
CA TYR A 113 -10.39 0.22 -6.70
C TYR A 113 -11.42 0.02 -7.82
N GLU A 114 -11.99 1.11 -8.35
CA GLU A 114 -12.93 1.10 -9.49
C GLU A 114 -12.28 0.63 -10.79
N ALA A 115 -10.95 0.76 -10.89
CA ALA A 115 -10.16 0.30 -12.03
C ALA A 115 -9.63 -1.13 -11.86
N VAL A 116 -9.92 -1.79 -10.74
CA VAL A 116 -9.56 -3.19 -10.49
C VAL A 116 -10.68 -4.07 -11.03
N PRO A 117 -10.43 -4.94 -12.03
CA PRO A 117 -11.43 -5.89 -12.50
C PRO A 117 -11.83 -6.84 -11.37
N ASN A 118 -13.12 -7.19 -11.31
CA ASN A 118 -13.68 -8.18 -10.37
C ASN A 118 -13.25 -9.61 -10.73
N THR A 119 -11.95 -9.84 -10.94
CA THR A 119 -11.39 -11.16 -11.14
C THR A 119 -11.03 -11.75 -9.79
N ASP A 120 -11.49 -12.97 -9.52
CA ASP A 120 -11.22 -13.68 -8.28
C ASP A 120 -9.72 -13.76 -8.01
N PHE A 121 -9.26 -13.03 -6.99
CA PHE A 121 -7.89 -13.12 -6.50
C PHE A 121 -7.65 -14.54 -5.96
N LYS A 122 -7.04 -15.41 -6.77
CA LYS A 122 -6.56 -16.71 -6.33
C LYS A 122 -5.13 -16.56 -5.84
N LYS A 123 -4.95 -16.64 -4.52
CA LYS A 123 -3.65 -16.75 -3.85
C LYS A 123 -3.03 -18.11 -4.20
N SER A 124 -2.52 -18.27 -5.42
CA SER A 124 -1.82 -19.50 -5.81
C SER A 124 -0.46 -19.53 -5.13
N ASP A 125 -0.26 -20.51 -4.26
CA ASP A 125 0.98 -20.97 -3.63
C ASP A 125 2.26 -20.20 -3.98
N TYR A 126 2.59 -19.20 -3.15
CA TYR A 126 3.92 -18.59 -3.18
C TYR A 126 4.80 -19.28 -2.14
N GLY A 127 5.24 -20.49 -2.50
CA GLY A 127 6.38 -21.14 -1.88
C GLY A 127 7.66 -20.33 -2.15
N THR A 128 8.48 -20.20 -1.12
CA THR A 128 9.86 -19.71 -1.20
C THR A 128 10.62 -20.49 -2.27
N PRO A 129 11.28 -19.85 -3.26
CA PRO A 129 12.32 -20.55 -3.99
C PRO A 129 13.50 -20.70 -3.02
N GLU A 130 13.58 -21.87 -2.39
CA GLU A 130 14.81 -22.30 -1.71
C GLU A 130 15.89 -22.47 -2.78
N GLY A 131 16.99 -21.75 -2.60
CA GLY A 131 18.25 -21.91 -3.30
C GLY A 131 19.36 -21.81 -2.29
#